data_AF-A0A374QYY1-F1
#
_entry.id   AF-A0A374QYY1-F1
#
_cell.length_a   1.000
_cell.length_b   1.000
_cell.length_c   1.000
_cell.angle_alpha   90.00
_cell.angle_beta   90.00
_cell.angle_gamma   90.00
#
_symmetry.space_group_name_H-M   'P 1'
#
loop_
_entity.id
_entity.type
_entity.pdbx_description
1 polymer ?
#
loop_
_entity_poly.entity_id
_entity_poly.type
_entity_poly.pdbx_seq_one_letter_code
_entity_poly.pdbx_strand_id
1 'polypeptide(L)'
;MNAPDALQNIRSKHPVAYVVLYLFVGWALLVVITHAIAFGAELLIASSDQPVVKWETTDECTDGTRTIYYNSPSLYQEFKVKIKDSKIVDAELGSLFTIGATVNAEQVEYTDGHATYRIDLSILGRPSRACLLECDIRGTTLHMSEIQMRPDKRK
;
A
#
# COMPACT_ATOMS: atom_id res chain seq x y z
N MET A 1 14.63 -4.05 37.04
CA MET A 1 13.29 -3.43 37.11
C MET A 1 12.31 -4.49 37.59
N ASN A 2 11.62 -4.24 38.70
CA ASN A 2 10.55 -5.14 39.15
C ASN A 2 9.33 -4.92 38.27
N ALA A 3 8.69 -6.00 37.80
CA ALA A 3 7.44 -5.87 37.08
C ALA A 3 6.38 -5.25 38.02
N PRO A 4 5.48 -4.38 37.51
CA PRO A 4 4.42 -3.75 38.30
C PRO A 4 3.63 -4.75 39.15
N ASP A 5 3.12 -4.33 40.31
CA ASP A 5 2.41 -5.19 41.26
C ASP A 5 1.24 -5.95 40.62
N ALA A 6 0.56 -5.35 39.65
CA ALA A 6 -0.50 -5.99 38.87
C ALA A 6 0.01 -7.19 38.06
N LEU A 7 1.19 -7.06 37.41
CA LEU A 7 1.82 -8.14 36.64
C LEU A 7 2.33 -9.26 37.57
N GLN A 8 2.83 -8.92 38.76
CA GLN A 8 3.22 -9.91 39.77
C GLN A 8 2.02 -10.69 40.31
N ASN A 9 0.89 -10.02 40.55
CA ASN A 9 -0.35 -10.65 40.98
C ASN A 9 -0.90 -11.64 39.93
N ILE A 10 -0.87 -11.26 38.64
CA ILE A 10 -1.25 -12.16 37.53
C ILE A 10 -0.26 -13.32 37.41
N ARG A 11 1.05 -13.07 37.52
CA ARG A 11 2.09 -14.12 37.52
C ARG A 11 1.83 -15.18 38.59
N SER A 12 1.44 -14.74 39.78
CA SER A 12 1.19 -15.61 40.93
C SER A 12 -0.13 -16.39 40.81
N LYS A 13 -1.23 -15.73 40.46
CA LYS A 13 -2.58 -16.35 40.45
C LYS A 13 -2.92 -17.04 39.12
N HIS A 14 -2.36 -16.57 38.02
CA HIS A 14 -2.67 -17.02 36.66
C HIS A 14 -1.41 -17.13 35.80
N PRO A 15 -0.48 -18.07 36.12
CA PRO A 15 0.83 -18.16 35.48
C PRO A 15 0.74 -18.38 33.97
N VAL A 16 -0.27 -19.12 33.49
CA VAL A 16 -0.50 -19.32 32.05
C VAL A 16 -0.89 -18.00 31.36
N ALA A 17 -1.81 -17.23 31.95
CA ALA A 17 -2.21 -15.93 31.41
C ALA A 17 -1.04 -14.93 31.39
N TYR A 18 -0.18 -14.98 32.40
CA TYR A 18 1.04 -14.18 32.44
C TYR A 18 1.99 -14.51 31.28
N VAL A 19 2.22 -15.79 30.99
CA VAL A 19 3.06 -16.22 29.85
C VAL A 19 2.44 -15.79 28.52
N VAL A 20 1.13 -15.98 28.34
CA VAL A 20 0.41 -15.55 27.13
C VAL A 20 0.55 -14.04 26.92
N LEU A 21 0.39 -13.24 27.97
CA LEU A 21 0.55 -11.79 27.90
C LEU A 21 1.99 -11.40 27.53
N TYR A 22 3.00 -12.07 28.09
CA TYR A 22 4.40 -11.82 27.71
C TYR A 22 4.68 -12.18 26.25
N LEU A 23 4.19 -13.33 25.79
CA LEU A 23 4.33 -13.74 24.39
C LEU A 23 3.61 -12.77 23.46
N PHE A 24 2.42 -12.30 23.83
CA PHE A 24 1.67 -11.31 23.05
C PHE A 24 2.41 -9.98 22.95
N VAL A 25 2.94 -9.46 24.06
CA VAL A 25 3.74 -8.22 24.05
C VAL A 25 5.01 -8.38 23.21
N GLY A 26 5.71 -9.52 23.35
CA GLY A 26 6.89 -9.83 22.54
C GLY A 26 6.57 -9.89 21.05
N TRP A 27 5.49 -10.56 20.67
CA TRP A 27 5.00 -10.62 19.30
C TRP A 27 4.60 -9.23 18.77
N ALA A 28 3.83 -8.46 19.55
CA ALA A 28 3.42 -7.11 19.17
C ALA A 28 4.64 -6.20 18.96
N LEU A 29 5.64 -6.27 19.83
CA LEU A 29 6.89 -5.53 19.68
C LEU A 29 7.64 -5.94 18.40
N LEU A 30 7.72 -7.25 18.11
CA LEU A 30 8.32 -7.74 16.87
C LEU A 30 7.60 -7.18 15.65
N VAL A 31 6.27 -7.24 15.63
CA VAL A 31 5.44 -6.70 14.54
C VAL A 31 5.71 -5.21 14.34
N VAL A 32 5.74 -4.41 15.41
CA VAL A 32 6.00 -2.97 15.33
C VAL A 32 7.39 -2.68 14.77
N ILE A 33 8.42 -3.39 15.24
CA ILE A 33 9.80 -3.21 14.76
C ILE A 33 9.90 -3.55 13.28
N THR A 34 9.34 -4.67 12.84
CA THR A 34 9.35 -5.07 11.42
C THR A 34 8.65 -4.03 10.54
N HIS A 35 7.49 -3.52 10.97
CA HIS A 35 6.79 -2.46 10.22
C HIS A 35 7.60 -1.16 10.16
N ALA A 36 8.22 -0.75 11.26
CA ALA A 36 9.05 0.46 11.29
C ALA A 36 10.26 0.35 10.35
N ILE A 37 10.91 -0.82 10.30
CA ILE A 37 12.02 -1.08 9.38
C ILE A 37 11.55 -1.04 7.92
N ALA A 38 10.45 -1.72 7.60
CA ALA A 38 9.89 -1.74 6.24
C ALA A 38 9.48 -0.33 5.78
N PHE A 39 8.79 0.43 6.63
CA PHE A 39 8.46 1.83 6.39
C PHE A 39 9.71 2.69 6.18
N GLY A 40 10.74 2.53 7.02
CA GLY A 40 12.02 3.21 6.85
C GLY A 40 12.71 2.91 5.51
N ALA A 41 12.69 1.66 5.07
CA ALA A 41 13.25 1.24 3.78
C ALA A 41 12.48 1.83 2.59
N GLU A 42 11.15 1.85 2.64
CA GLU A 42 10.33 2.49 1.61
C GLU A 42 10.62 3.98 1.47
N LEU A 43 10.76 4.66 2.62
CA LEU A 43 11.10 6.08 2.65
C LEU A 43 12.48 6.38 2.05
N LEU A 44 13.46 5.49 2.22
CA LEU A 44 14.79 5.61 1.62
C LEU A 44 14.76 5.44 0.10
N ILE A 45 14.07 4.41 -0.41
CA ILE A 45 14.05 4.14 -1.86
C ILE A 45 13.41 5.29 -2.63
N ALA A 46 12.35 5.86 -2.08
CA ALA A 46 11.58 6.86 -2.79
C ALA A 46 12.05 8.31 -2.54
N SER A 47 13.29 8.50 -2.05
CA SER A 47 14.05 9.74 -2.30
C SER A 47 14.67 9.79 -3.70
N SER A 48 14.58 8.70 -4.48
CA SER A 48 15.06 8.66 -5.86
C SER A 48 14.23 9.55 -6.77
N ASP A 49 14.92 10.14 -7.74
CA ASP A 49 14.40 11.09 -8.71
C ASP A 49 13.82 10.44 -9.98
N GLN A 50 14.00 9.13 -10.11
CA GLN A 50 13.54 8.32 -11.23
C GLN A 50 12.22 7.60 -10.87
N PRO A 51 11.34 7.33 -11.85
CA PRO A 51 10.19 6.46 -11.64
C PRO A 51 10.66 5.08 -11.17
N VAL A 52 10.08 4.56 -10.09
CA VAL A 52 10.39 3.24 -9.56
C VAL A 52 9.11 2.40 -9.58
N VAL A 53 9.17 1.28 -10.28
CA VAL A 53 8.14 0.22 -10.21
C VAL A 53 8.26 -0.45 -8.84
N LYS A 54 7.23 -0.32 -8.01
CA LYS A 54 7.19 -0.95 -6.68
C LYS A 54 6.57 -2.33 -6.73
N TRP A 55 5.64 -2.52 -7.66
CA TRP A 55 4.91 -3.75 -7.83
C TRP A 55 4.49 -3.88 -9.29
N GLU A 56 4.55 -5.10 -9.78
CA GLU A 56 4.02 -5.47 -11.10
C GLU A 56 3.46 -6.88 -11.03
N THR A 57 2.34 -7.10 -11.72
CA THR A 57 1.78 -8.43 -11.91
C THR A 57 1.00 -8.50 -13.21
N THR A 58 0.66 -9.73 -13.59
CA THR A 58 -0.17 -10.01 -14.77
C THR A 58 -1.29 -10.96 -14.41
N ASP A 59 -2.44 -10.77 -15.03
CA ASP A 59 -3.59 -11.68 -14.94
C ASP A 59 -4.23 -11.87 -16.33
N GLU A 60 -5.19 -12.78 -16.46
CA GLU A 60 -5.98 -12.93 -17.68
C GLU A 60 -6.96 -11.77 -17.85
N CYS A 61 -7.00 -11.21 -19.07
CA CYS A 61 -7.97 -10.20 -19.46
C CYS A 61 -9.33 -10.86 -19.72
N THR A 62 -10.16 -10.93 -18.68
CA THR A 62 -11.52 -11.45 -18.76
C THR A 62 -12.54 -10.37 -18.44
N ASP A 63 -13.74 -10.53 -18.99
CA ASP A 63 -14.87 -9.67 -18.67
C ASP A 63 -15.22 -9.70 -17.17
N GLY A 64 -15.67 -8.56 -16.66
CA GLY A 64 -16.05 -8.37 -15.26
C GLY A 64 -15.35 -7.19 -14.61
N THR A 65 -15.65 -6.99 -13.32
CA THR A 65 -14.98 -5.96 -12.52
C THR A 65 -13.77 -6.58 -11.80
N ARG A 66 -12.61 -5.96 -11.98
CA ARG A 66 -11.35 -6.30 -11.33
C ARG A 66 -11.02 -5.26 -10.27
N THR A 67 -10.68 -5.71 -9.08
CA THR A 67 -10.15 -4.85 -8.02
C THR A 67 -8.63 -4.94 -8.07
N ILE A 68 -7.97 -3.80 -8.27
CA ILE A 68 -6.52 -3.71 -8.37
C ILE A 68 -6.06 -2.89 -7.19
N TYR A 69 -5.11 -3.42 -6.44
CA TYR A 69 -4.60 -2.76 -5.25
C TYR A 69 -3.09 -2.91 -5.12
N TYR A 70 -2.48 -1.88 -4.56
CA TYR A 70 -1.12 -1.90 -4.05
C TYR A 70 -1.16 -1.72 -2.54
N ASN A 71 -0.45 -2.59 -1.82
CA ASN A 71 -0.39 -2.57 -0.36
C ASN A 71 1.05 -2.57 0.11
N SER A 72 1.42 -1.51 0.80
CA SER A 72 2.74 -1.24 1.33
C SER A 72 2.59 -0.70 2.77
N PRO A 73 3.61 -0.85 3.64
CA PRO A 73 3.62 -0.25 4.98
C PRO A 73 3.15 1.20 5.08
N SER A 74 3.39 2.03 4.04
CA SER A 74 3.03 3.45 4.03
C SER A 74 1.78 3.79 3.21
N LEU A 75 1.41 2.93 2.27
CA LEU A 75 0.37 3.19 1.29
C LEU A 75 -0.44 1.93 0.99
N TYR A 76 -1.75 2.06 1.14
CA TYR A 76 -2.71 1.17 0.53
C TYR A 76 -3.52 1.97 -0.49
N GLN A 77 -3.45 1.56 -1.75
CA GLN A 77 -4.12 2.21 -2.87
C GLN A 77 -4.93 1.17 -3.64
N GLU A 78 -6.21 1.42 -3.89
CA GLU A 78 -7.10 0.50 -4.60
C GLU A 78 -7.96 1.24 -5.61
N PHE A 79 -8.18 0.63 -6.78
CA PHE A 79 -9.21 1.05 -7.73
C PHE A 79 -9.84 -0.14 -8.45
N LYS A 80 -11.06 0.06 -8.94
CA LYS A 80 -11.85 -0.98 -9.61
C LYS A 80 -11.90 -0.68 -11.10
N VAL A 81 -11.58 -1.67 -11.92
CA VAL A 81 -11.57 -1.57 -13.38
C VAL A 81 -12.59 -2.56 -13.94
N LYS A 82 -13.52 -2.07 -14.77
CA LYS A 82 -14.50 -2.92 -15.44
C LYS A 82 -14.03 -3.24 -16.85
N ILE A 83 -13.90 -4.52 -17.14
CA ILE A 83 -13.48 -5.05 -18.42
C ILE A 83 -14.71 -5.65 -19.12
N LYS A 84 -14.87 -5.34 -20.40
CA LYS A 84 -15.85 -5.96 -21.28
C LYS A 84 -15.33 -6.01 -22.71
N ASP A 85 -15.47 -7.15 -23.38
CA ASP A 85 -15.04 -7.32 -24.77
C ASP A 85 -13.56 -6.92 -24.97
N SER A 86 -12.69 -7.31 -24.02
CA SER A 86 -11.26 -6.95 -23.96
C SER A 86 -10.97 -5.44 -23.92
N LYS A 87 -11.92 -4.65 -23.41
CA LYS A 87 -11.76 -3.21 -23.22
C LYS A 87 -12.09 -2.79 -21.81
N ILE A 88 -11.41 -1.77 -21.30
CA ILE A 88 -11.80 -1.08 -20.09
C ILE A 88 -12.98 -0.17 -20.43
N VAL A 89 -14.12 -0.44 -19.82
CA VAL A 89 -15.36 0.33 -20.03
C VAL A 89 -15.68 1.25 -18.86
N ASP A 90 -15.02 1.07 -17.74
CA ASP A 90 -15.18 1.88 -16.54
C ASP A 90 -13.98 1.73 -15.60
N ALA A 91 -13.67 2.78 -14.85
CA ALA A 91 -12.69 2.73 -13.77
C ALA A 91 -13.13 3.68 -12.64
N GLU A 92 -13.18 3.14 -11.42
CA GLU A 92 -13.69 3.84 -10.25
C GLU A 92 -12.67 3.77 -9.09
N LEU A 93 -12.65 4.82 -8.28
CA LEU A 93 -11.87 4.86 -7.05
C LEU A 93 -12.28 3.74 -6.08
N GLY A 94 -11.28 3.12 -5.45
CA GLY A 94 -11.45 2.16 -4.37
C GLY A 94 -11.06 2.77 -3.02
N SER A 95 -10.58 1.91 -2.13
CA SER A 95 -10.11 2.34 -0.82
C SER A 95 -8.69 2.93 -0.87
N LEU A 96 -8.47 4.03 -0.14
CA LEU A 96 -7.17 4.67 0.02
C LEU A 96 -6.83 4.80 1.50
N PHE A 97 -5.62 4.39 1.89
CA PHE A 97 -5.11 4.58 3.24
C PHE A 97 -3.61 4.91 3.21
N THR A 98 -3.22 5.95 3.94
CA THR A 98 -1.84 6.43 4.00
C THR A 98 -1.39 6.61 5.44
N ILE A 99 -0.12 6.31 5.72
CA ILE A 99 0.51 6.58 7.02
C ILE A 99 1.65 7.58 6.82
N GLY A 100 1.63 8.65 7.62
CA GLY A 100 2.70 9.66 7.62
C GLY A 100 2.74 10.55 6.37
N ALA A 101 1.67 10.57 5.58
CA ALA A 101 1.53 11.37 4.37
C ALA A 101 0.11 11.95 4.23
N THR A 102 0.02 13.13 3.62
CA THR A 102 -1.24 13.79 3.24
C THR A 102 -1.46 13.62 1.73
N VAL A 103 -2.70 13.34 1.34
CA VAL A 103 -3.11 13.29 -0.08
C VAL A 103 -3.45 14.71 -0.53
N ASN A 104 -2.74 15.20 -1.54
CA ASN A 104 -2.94 16.54 -2.11
C ASN A 104 -3.87 16.53 -3.32
N ALA A 105 -3.78 15.49 -4.15
CA ALA A 105 -4.59 15.32 -5.34
C ALA A 105 -4.86 13.83 -5.57
N GLU A 106 -6.01 13.56 -6.15
CA GLU A 106 -6.51 12.22 -6.43
C GLU A 106 -7.22 12.24 -7.78
N GLN A 107 -6.85 11.35 -8.70
CA GLN A 107 -7.50 11.24 -10.01
C GLN A 107 -7.54 9.80 -10.50
N VAL A 108 -8.62 9.47 -11.20
CA VAL A 108 -8.73 8.25 -12.01
C VAL A 108 -9.00 8.65 -13.44
N GLU A 109 -8.26 8.05 -14.36
CA GLU A 109 -8.43 8.21 -15.80
C GLU A 109 -8.45 6.82 -16.44
N TYR A 110 -9.26 6.63 -17.49
CA TYR A 110 -9.24 5.42 -18.27
C TYR A 110 -9.55 5.65 -19.75
N THR A 111 -9.09 4.71 -20.55
CA THR A 111 -9.32 4.55 -21.98
C THR A 111 -9.62 3.08 -22.26
N ASP A 112 -10.03 2.73 -23.49
CA ASP A 112 -10.35 1.35 -23.88
C ASP A 112 -9.28 0.30 -23.50
N GLY A 113 -8.01 0.66 -23.36
CA GLY A 113 -6.92 -0.30 -23.06
C GLY A 113 -6.08 0.01 -21.82
N HIS A 114 -6.30 1.15 -21.16
CA HIS A 114 -5.46 1.60 -20.07
C HIS A 114 -6.27 2.37 -19.03
N ALA A 115 -6.11 2.04 -17.75
CA ALA A 115 -6.67 2.76 -16.62
C ALA A 115 -5.59 3.08 -15.60
N THR A 116 -5.72 4.26 -14.99
CA THR A 116 -4.73 4.82 -14.10
C THR A 116 -5.42 5.42 -12.90
N TYR A 117 -4.95 5.07 -11.72
CA TYR A 117 -5.28 5.73 -10.47
C TYR A 117 -4.04 6.44 -9.94
N ARG A 118 -4.06 7.77 -9.94
CA ARG A 118 -2.96 8.61 -9.47
C ARG A 118 -3.33 9.31 -8.17
N ILE A 119 -2.40 9.29 -7.23
CA ILE A 119 -2.43 10.11 -6.02
C ILE A 119 -1.13 10.90 -5.90
N ASP A 120 -1.25 12.17 -5.53
CA ASP A 120 -0.09 13.00 -5.17
C ASP A 120 -0.02 13.13 -3.65
N LEU A 121 1.06 12.62 -3.06
CA LEU A 121 1.31 12.57 -1.62
C LEU A 121 2.32 13.63 -1.20
N SER A 122 2.05 14.32 -0.10
CA SER A 122 3.04 15.08 0.67
C SER A 122 3.46 14.28 1.90
N ILE A 123 4.76 14.06 2.06
CA ILE A 123 5.32 13.29 3.17
C ILE A 123 6.05 14.26 4.10
N LEU A 124 5.77 14.20 5.41
CA LEU A 124 6.35 15.13 6.37
C LEU A 124 7.89 15.05 6.37
N GLY A 125 8.55 16.18 6.11
CA GLY A 125 10.01 16.29 6.09
C GLY A 125 10.69 15.65 4.87
N ARG A 126 9.94 15.31 3.81
CA ARG A 126 10.47 14.71 2.57
C ARG A 126 9.83 15.31 1.31
N PRO A 127 10.43 15.09 0.12
CA PRO A 127 9.80 15.49 -1.14
C PRO A 127 8.46 14.78 -1.36
N SER A 128 7.50 15.52 -1.91
CA SER A 128 6.23 14.97 -2.38
C SER A 128 6.43 13.92 -3.47
N ARG A 129 5.43 13.05 -3.66
CA ARG A 129 5.45 11.93 -4.61
C ARG A 129 4.13 11.82 -5.36
N ALA A 130 4.19 11.35 -6.58
CA ALA A 130 3.05 10.81 -7.31
C ALA A 130 3.15 9.28 -7.25
N CYS A 131 2.08 8.63 -6.79
CA CYS A 131 1.90 7.18 -6.85
C CYS A 131 0.88 6.88 -7.93
N LEU A 132 1.23 5.96 -8.82
CA LEU A 132 0.49 5.65 -10.03
C LEU A 132 0.19 4.16 -10.05
N LEU A 133 -1.06 3.80 -9.78
CA LEU A 133 -1.54 2.43 -9.90
C LEU A 133 -2.18 2.27 -11.28
N GLU A 134 -1.57 1.44 -12.11
CA GLU A 134 -1.92 1.28 -13.52
C GLU A 134 -2.51 -0.10 -13.80
N CYS A 135 -3.35 -0.14 -14.82
CA CYS A 135 -3.96 -1.33 -15.39
C CYS A 135 -3.95 -1.20 -16.91
N ASP A 136 -3.30 -2.13 -17.60
CA ASP A 136 -3.06 -2.07 -19.04
C ASP A 136 -3.44 -3.40 -19.69
N ILE A 137 -4.28 -3.36 -20.73
CA ILE A 137 -4.67 -4.54 -21.50
C ILE A 137 -3.68 -4.73 -22.64
N ARG A 138 -2.97 -5.85 -22.64
CA ARG A 138 -2.04 -6.26 -23.71
C ARG A 138 -2.49 -7.58 -24.31
N GLY A 139 -3.27 -7.51 -25.37
CA GLY A 139 -3.89 -8.68 -25.99
C GLY A 139 -4.85 -9.34 -25.01
N THR A 140 -4.57 -10.57 -24.61
CA THR A 140 -5.38 -11.34 -23.64
C THR A 140 -4.87 -11.23 -22.20
N THR A 141 -3.85 -10.40 -21.95
CA THR A 141 -3.23 -10.23 -20.63
C THR A 141 -3.56 -8.87 -20.04
N LEU A 142 -3.92 -8.85 -18.76
CA LEU A 142 -4.04 -7.65 -17.94
C LEU A 142 -2.72 -7.43 -17.19
N HIS A 143 -2.04 -6.32 -17.46
CA HIS A 143 -0.83 -5.90 -16.76
C HIS A 143 -1.20 -4.87 -15.72
N MET A 144 -0.72 -5.04 -14.49
CA MET A 144 -1.00 -4.13 -13.39
C MET A 144 0.31 -3.77 -12.70
N SER A 145 0.46 -2.50 -12.32
CA SER A 145 1.69 -2.05 -11.68
C SER A 145 1.44 -0.84 -10.78
N GLU A 146 2.26 -0.70 -9.75
CA GLU A 146 2.37 0.54 -8.99
C GLU A 146 3.74 1.17 -9.23
N ILE A 147 3.72 2.45 -9.62
CA ILE A 147 4.90 3.25 -9.94
C ILE A 147 4.90 4.49 -9.07
N GLN A 148 6.04 4.77 -8.44
CA GLN A 148 6.24 6.00 -7.66
C GLN A 148 7.27 6.91 -8.33
N MET A 149 6.98 8.20 -8.36
CA MET A 149 7.84 9.23 -8.96
C MET A 149 7.64 10.60 -8.29
N ARG A 150 8.40 11.62 -8.68
CA ARG A 150 8.13 13.01 -8.26
C ARG A 150 6.94 13.61 -9.04
N PRO A 151 6.10 14.47 -8.43
CA PRO A 151 4.88 15.01 -9.04
C PRO A 151 5.07 15.74 -10.38
N ASP A 152 6.25 16.34 -10.59
CA ASP A 152 6.52 17.26 -11.72
C ASP A 152 7.35 16.66 -12.88
N LYS A 153 7.51 15.33 -12.96
CA LYS A 153 8.38 14.71 -13.99
C LYS A 153 7.69 14.07 -15.20
N ARG A 154 6.36 14.17 -15.36
CA ARG A 154 5.75 13.97 -16.69
C ARG A 154 5.84 15.30 -17.47
N LYS A 155 6.90 15.46 -18.25
CA LYS A 155 6.90 16.33 -19.44
C LYS A 155 6.82 15.44 -20.67
#